data_AF-A0A7S1SPG4-F1
#
_entry.id   AF-A0A7S1SPG4-F1
#
_cell.length_a   1.000
_cell.length_b   1.000
_cell.length_c   1.000
_cell.angle_alpha   90.00
_cell.angle_beta   90.00
_cell.angle_gamma   90.00
#
_symmetry.space_group_name_H-M   'P 1'
#
loop_
_entity.id
_entity.type
_entity.pdbx_description
1 polymer ?
#
loop_
_entity_poly.entity_id
_entity_poly.type
_entity_poly.pdbx_seq_one_letter_code
_entity_poly.pdbx_strand_id
1 'polypeptide(L)'
;GVLGVSCPYGDEYWMGERERGAFWWLKNAGYIAVGISSFEHFPSEIINPHDGRHVHYNPDDWPLYEALDGFLHCFRDPDYYLPKAVPRVLISESDFVSWETLGAKVLPPEEKKWDFLYVNNGNAWNDYNRNWTVAKECIKNMMDM
;
A
#
# COMPACT_ATOMS: atom_id res chain seq x y z
N GLY A 1 -2.43 22.83 -0.53
CA GLY A 1 -1.43 21.80 -0.88
C GLY A 1 -2.12 20.46 -1.03
N VAL A 2 -1.37 19.37 -1.17
CA VAL A 2 -1.92 18.00 -1.22
C VAL A 2 -1.48 17.25 0.05
N LEU A 3 -2.42 16.53 0.66
CA LEU A 3 -2.22 15.62 1.78
C LEU A 3 -2.39 14.19 1.26
N GLY A 4 -1.36 13.35 1.37
CA GLY A 4 -1.45 11.92 1.08
C GLY A 4 -1.78 11.14 2.35
N VAL A 5 -2.72 10.19 2.26
CA VAL A 5 -3.09 9.27 3.35
C VAL A 5 -2.90 7.84 2.84
N SER A 6 -1.92 7.10 3.37
CA SER A 6 -1.47 5.83 2.76
C SER A 6 -1.55 4.60 3.68
N CYS A 7 -1.97 4.76 4.93
CA CYS A 7 -2.08 3.67 5.89
C CYS A 7 -3.17 3.98 6.92
N PRO A 8 -3.65 2.97 7.69
CA PRO A 8 -4.48 3.22 8.85
C PRO A 8 -3.78 4.16 9.83
N TYR A 9 -4.57 4.93 10.58
CA TYR A 9 -4.07 5.75 11.66
C TYR A 9 -3.51 4.87 12.78
N GLY A 10 -2.53 5.39 13.54
CA GLY A 10 -1.88 4.63 14.59
C GLY A 10 -2.86 4.14 15.68
N ASP A 11 -2.69 2.90 16.12
CA ASP A 11 -3.53 2.31 17.17
C ASP A 11 -3.22 2.86 18.58
N GLU A 12 -2.06 3.50 18.74
CA GLU A 12 -1.76 4.22 19.97
C GLU A 12 -2.68 5.45 20.08
N TYR A 13 -3.62 5.41 21.03
CA TYR A 13 -4.69 6.41 21.19
C TYR A 13 -4.22 7.86 20.98
N TRP A 14 -3.14 8.28 21.64
CA TRP A 14 -2.64 9.64 21.52
C TRP A 14 -2.05 9.99 20.15
N MET A 15 -1.49 9.01 19.44
CA MET A 15 -0.98 9.20 18.09
C MET A 15 -2.14 9.24 17.08
N GLY A 16 -3.04 8.26 17.13
CA GLY A 16 -4.19 8.20 16.23
C GLY A 16 -5.07 9.45 16.31
N GLU A 17 -5.39 9.94 17.52
CA GLU A 17 -6.21 11.16 17.67
C GLU A 17 -5.51 12.40 17.12
N ARG A 18 -4.19 12.48 17.25
CA ARG A 18 -3.40 13.59 16.67
C ARG A 18 -3.42 13.53 15.15
N GLU A 19 -3.29 12.35 14.57
CA GLU A 19 -3.29 12.18 13.11
C GLU A 19 -4.68 12.49 12.51
N ARG A 20 -5.76 12.01 13.15
CA ARG A 20 -7.14 12.35 12.78
C ARG A 20 -7.40 13.85 12.90
N GLY A 21 -6.97 14.47 14.00
CA GLY A 21 -7.07 15.90 14.21
C GLY A 21 -6.30 16.70 13.15
N ALA A 22 -5.10 16.26 12.80
CA ALA A 22 -4.29 16.87 11.75
C ALA A 22 -4.95 16.76 10.38
N PHE A 23 -5.55 15.60 10.04
CA PHE A 23 -6.32 15.42 8.82
C PHE A 23 -7.43 16.46 8.70
N TRP A 24 -8.29 16.58 9.71
CA TRP A 24 -9.42 17.52 9.67
C TRP A 24 -8.97 18.97 9.66
N TRP A 25 -7.92 19.30 10.40
CA TRP A 25 -7.34 20.64 10.39
C TRP A 25 -6.82 21.03 9.01
N LEU A 26 -6.06 20.14 8.34
CA LEU A 26 -5.54 20.38 6.99
C LEU A 26 -6.66 20.43 5.94
N LYS A 27 -7.64 19.54 6.04
CA LYS A 27 -8.82 19.53 5.16
C LYS A 27 -9.59 20.84 5.26
N ASN A 28 -9.85 21.31 6.48
CA ASN A 28 -10.51 22.59 6.73
C ASN A 28 -9.66 23.79 6.25
N ALA A 29 -8.34 23.67 6.25
CA ALA A 29 -7.43 24.66 5.67
C ALA A 29 -7.38 24.64 4.12
N GLY A 30 -8.20 23.81 3.46
CA GLY A 30 -8.34 23.77 2.01
C GLY A 30 -7.30 22.88 1.30
N TYR A 31 -6.67 21.94 1.99
CA TYR A 31 -5.82 20.93 1.35
C TYR A 31 -6.67 19.88 0.65
N ILE A 32 -6.17 19.42 -0.50
CA ILE A 32 -6.73 18.27 -1.21
C ILE A 32 -6.17 17.02 -0.54
N ALA A 33 -7.04 16.18 0.02
CA ALA A 33 -6.67 14.95 0.70
C ALA A 33 -6.89 13.75 -0.23
N VAL A 34 -5.82 13.03 -0.55
CA VAL A 34 -5.83 11.88 -1.46
C VAL A 34 -5.44 10.63 -0.69
N GLY A 35 -6.30 9.61 -0.73
CA GLY A 35 -6.00 8.27 -0.21
C GLY A 35 -5.11 7.50 -1.18
N ILE A 36 -4.21 6.69 -0.64
CA ILE A 36 -3.27 5.86 -1.41
C ILE A 36 -3.33 4.45 -0.84
N SER A 37 -3.84 3.50 -1.63
CA SER A 37 -3.82 2.08 -1.26
C SER A 37 -2.46 1.48 -1.61
N SER A 38 -1.47 1.71 -0.74
CA SER A 38 -0.13 1.12 -0.84
C SER A 38 0.27 0.27 0.37
N PHE A 39 -0.52 0.31 1.43
CA PHE A 39 -0.31 -0.51 2.62
C PHE A 39 -1.32 -1.66 2.71
N GLU A 40 -0.90 -2.84 2.25
CA GLU A 40 -1.72 -4.06 2.24
C GLU A 40 -3.12 -3.86 1.64
N HIS A 41 -4.15 -3.95 2.48
CA HIS A 41 -5.57 -3.87 2.11
C HIS A 41 -6.18 -2.49 2.40
N PHE A 42 -5.40 -1.54 2.91
CA PHE A 42 -5.88 -0.20 3.26
C PHE A 42 -6.68 0.46 2.12
N PRO A 43 -7.83 1.09 2.42
CA PRO A 43 -8.41 1.38 3.74
C PRO A 43 -9.32 0.28 4.30
N SER A 44 -9.42 -0.87 3.64
CA SER A 44 -10.21 -1.98 4.17
C SER A 44 -9.48 -2.69 5.30
N GLU A 45 -10.18 -3.66 5.90
CA GLU A 45 -9.60 -4.54 6.91
C GLU A 45 -8.30 -5.20 6.45
N ILE A 46 -7.27 -5.08 7.27
CA ILE A 46 -6.00 -5.76 7.10
C ILE A 46 -6.16 -7.18 7.61
N ILE A 47 -6.01 -8.17 6.74
CA ILE A 47 -6.19 -9.59 7.10
C ILE A 47 -4.87 -10.30 7.45
N ASN A 48 -3.74 -9.60 7.35
CA ASN A 48 -2.45 -10.14 7.73
C ASN A 48 -2.38 -10.28 9.26
N PRO A 49 -2.25 -11.51 9.81
CA PRO A 49 -2.23 -11.73 11.26
C PRO A 49 -0.92 -11.26 11.92
N HIS A 50 0.03 -10.76 11.12
CA HIS A 50 1.30 -10.24 11.57
C HIS A 50 1.37 -8.70 11.50
N ASP A 51 0.28 -8.02 11.14
CA ASP A 51 0.15 -6.57 11.29
C ASP A 51 -0.65 -6.25 12.55
N GLY A 52 -0.39 -5.09 13.16
CA GLY A 52 -1.17 -4.60 14.30
C GLY A 52 -2.29 -3.65 13.90
N ARG A 53 -2.17 -3.03 12.72
CA ARG A 53 -2.97 -1.87 12.28
C ARG A 53 -4.27 -2.30 11.60
N HIS A 54 -5.08 -3.04 12.32
CA HIS A 54 -6.36 -3.50 11.80
C HIS A 54 -7.42 -2.38 11.84
N VAL A 55 -8.01 -2.10 10.68
CA VAL A 55 -8.99 -1.01 10.52
C VAL A 55 -10.24 -1.22 11.36
N HIS A 56 -10.67 -2.47 11.59
CA HIS A 56 -11.85 -2.76 12.43
C HIS A 56 -11.71 -2.32 13.89
N TYR A 57 -10.49 -2.10 14.39
CA TYR A 57 -10.29 -1.53 15.73
C TYR A 57 -10.55 -0.02 15.78
N ASN A 58 -10.58 0.66 14.62
CA ASN A 58 -10.76 2.10 14.50
C ASN A 58 -11.88 2.44 13.50
N PRO A 59 -13.15 2.08 13.77
CA PRO A 59 -14.28 2.36 12.86
C PRO A 59 -14.49 3.86 12.60
N ASP A 60 -14.01 4.72 13.51
CA ASP A 60 -14.04 6.17 13.40
C ASP A 60 -13.15 6.73 12.27
N ASP A 61 -12.28 5.90 11.69
CA ASP A 61 -11.46 6.27 10.54
C ASP A 61 -12.26 6.29 9.23
N TRP A 62 -13.35 5.53 9.14
CA TRP A 62 -14.12 5.41 7.90
C TRP A 62 -14.70 6.75 7.41
N PRO A 63 -15.28 7.61 8.28
CA PRO A 63 -15.66 8.97 7.90
C PRO A 63 -14.50 9.82 7.36
N LEU A 64 -13.25 9.60 7.82
CA LEU A 64 -12.09 10.29 7.25
C LEU A 64 -11.82 9.80 5.82
N TYR A 65 -11.90 8.49 5.59
CA TYR A 65 -11.71 7.92 4.25
C TYR A 65 -12.81 8.36 3.27
N GLU A 66 -14.04 8.49 3.73
CA GLU A 66 -15.16 9.06 2.95
C GLU A 66 -14.98 10.55 2.65
N ALA A 67 -14.22 11.27 3.47
CA ALA A 67 -13.91 12.69 3.29
C ALA A 67 -12.69 12.96 2.38
N LEU A 68 -12.05 11.92 1.85
CA LEU A 68 -10.97 12.07 0.87
C LEU A 68 -11.52 12.61 -0.46
N ASP A 69 -10.74 13.46 -1.13
CA ASP A 69 -11.09 14.03 -2.45
C ASP A 69 -10.84 13.04 -3.58
N GLY A 70 -10.02 12.01 -3.34
CA GLY A 70 -9.83 10.92 -4.27
C GLY A 70 -8.97 9.79 -3.70
N PHE A 71 -8.96 8.66 -4.40
CA PHE A 71 -8.16 7.48 -4.09
C PHE A 71 -7.28 7.03 -5.25
N LEU A 72 -6.02 6.75 -4.97
CA LEU A 72 -5.10 6.02 -5.83
C LEU A 72 -5.05 4.56 -5.36
N HIS A 73 -5.29 3.59 -6.25
CA HIS A 73 -5.31 2.18 -5.85
C HIS A 73 -4.74 1.22 -6.89
N CYS A 74 -4.49 -0.01 -6.44
CA CYS A 74 -4.13 -1.17 -7.27
C CYS A 74 -5.14 -2.32 -7.18
N PHE A 75 -6.28 -2.12 -6.50
CA PHE A 75 -7.28 -3.18 -6.34
C PHE A 75 -7.91 -3.61 -7.66
N ARG A 76 -8.05 -4.93 -7.82
CA ARG A 76 -8.80 -5.54 -8.92
C ARG A 76 -10.30 -5.26 -8.81
N ASP A 77 -10.83 -5.25 -7.59
CA ASP A 77 -12.22 -4.96 -7.28
C ASP A 77 -12.30 -3.83 -6.24
N PRO A 78 -12.16 -2.56 -6.66
CA PRO A 78 -12.07 -1.44 -5.72
C PRO A 78 -13.38 -1.17 -4.95
N ASP A 79 -14.52 -1.70 -5.37
CA ASP A 79 -15.81 -1.53 -4.67
C ASP A 79 -15.86 -2.26 -3.34
N TYR A 80 -15.03 -3.30 -3.19
CA TYR A 80 -14.90 -4.04 -1.95
C TYR A 80 -14.04 -3.28 -0.92
N TYR A 81 -13.04 -2.52 -1.38
CA TYR A 81 -12.01 -1.96 -0.51
C TYR A 81 -12.17 -0.45 -0.25
N LEU A 82 -12.79 0.29 -1.15
CA LEU A 82 -12.82 1.76 -1.13
C LEU A 82 -14.21 2.33 -0.84
N PRO A 83 -14.29 3.53 -0.26
CA PRO A 83 -15.54 4.29 -0.16
C PRO A 83 -16.19 4.51 -1.54
N LYS A 84 -17.48 4.18 -1.66
CA LYS A 84 -18.19 4.13 -2.95
C LYS A 84 -18.33 5.50 -3.65
N ALA A 85 -18.42 6.58 -2.87
CA ALA A 85 -18.67 7.93 -3.39
C ALA A 85 -17.38 8.71 -3.71
N VAL A 86 -16.20 8.18 -3.38
CA VAL A 86 -14.93 8.89 -3.55
C VAL A 86 -14.38 8.63 -4.97
N PRO A 87 -14.02 9.68 -5.74
CA PRO A 87 -13.36 9.50 -7.03
C PRO A 87 -12.10 8.65 -6.89
N ARG A 88 -11.86 7.73 -7.81
CA ARG A 88 -10.72 6.81 -7.72
C ARG A 88 -10.09 6.53 -9.07
N VAL A 89 -8.80 6.22 -9.05
CA VAL A 89 -8.03 5.86 -10.23
C VAL A 89 -7.07 4.72 -9.92
N LEU A 90 -6.95 3.81 -10.88
CA LEU A 90 -5.99 2.72 -10.84
C LEU A 90 -4.59 3.27 -11.14
N ILE A 91 -3.81 3.53 -10.10
CA ILE A 91 -2.43 4.01 -10.18
C ILE A 91 -1.62 3.29 -9.11
N SER A 92 -0.56 2.59 -9.54
CA SER A 92 0.40 2.05 -8.60
C SER A 92 1.31 3.13 -8.04
N GLU A 93 1.60 3.06 -6.74
CA GLU A 93 2.74 3.76 -6.14
C GLU A 93 4.04 3.09 -6.62
N SER A 94 4.32 3.25 -7.91
CA SER A 94 5.56 2.84 -8.53
C SER A 94 6.41 4.08 -8.74
N ASP A 95 7.72 3.91 -8.71
CA ASP A 95 8.66 4.94 -9.11
C ASP A 95 8.49 5.20 -10.61
N PHE A 96 7.53 6.05 -10.98
CA PHE A 96 7.37 6.61 -12.33
C PHE A 96 8.48 7.61 -12.62
N VAL A 97 9.73 7.18 -12.48
CA VAL A 97 10.91 7.98 -12.70
C VAL A 97 11.65 7.45 -13.91
N SER A 98 12.00 8.35 -14.81
CA SER A 98 12.88 8.02 -15.92
C SER A 98 14.25 7.68 -15.35
N TRP A 99 14.80 6.53 -15.74
CA TRP A 99 16.13 6.08 -15.30
C TRP A 99 17.21 7.09 -15.72
N GLU A 100 17.00 7.81 -16.82
CA GLU A 100 17.83 8.92 -17.27
C GLU A 100 17.87 10.06 -16.23
N THR A 101 16.72 10.37 -15.62
CA THR A 101 16.61 11.41 -14.57
C THR A 101 17.37 11.03 -13.31
N LEU A 102 17.45 9.73 -12.98
CA LEU A 102 18.21 9.22 -11.84
C LEU A 102 19.72 9.14 -12.11
N GLY A 103 20.18 9.43 -13.33
CA GLY A 103 21.56 9.21 -13.73
C GLY A 103 21.97 7.73 -13.72
N ALA A 104 21.00 6.82 -13.79
CA ALA A 104 21.27 5.40 -13.85
C ALA A 104 22.05 5.11 -15.14
N LYS A 105 23.13 4.34 -15.02
CA LYS A 105 23.93 3.92 -16.17
C LYS A 105 23.47 2.54 -16.58
N VAL A 106 23.28 2.33 -17.88
CA VAL A 106 23.13 0.98 -18.43
C VAL A 106 24.43 0.24 -18.13
N LEU A 107 24.34 -0.74 -17.23
CA LEU A 107 25.47 -1.61 -16.94
C LEU A 107 25.75 -2.47 -18.18
N PRO A 108 27.02 -2.84 -18.44
CA PRO A 108 27.32 -3.80 -19.48
C PRO A 108 26.53 -5.09 -19.21
N PRO A 109 26.07 -5.80 -20.24
CA PRO A 109 25.35 -7.06 -20.05
C PRO A 109 26.22 -8.03 -19.25
N GLU A 110 25.79 -8.34 -18.03
CA GLU A 110 26.41 -9.39 -17.22
C GLU A 110 25.93 -10.76 -17.70
N GLU A 111 26.77 -11.78 -17.48
CA GLU A 111 26.36 -13.16 -17.70
C GLU A 111 25.13 -13.49 -16.85
N LYS A 112 24.07 -13.99 -17.49
CA LYS A 112 22.84 -14.39 -16.80
C LYS A 112 23.14 -15.53 -15.83
N LYS A 113 23.00 -15.28 -14.53
CA LYS A 113 23.26 -16.28 -13.46
C LYS A 113 22.04 -17.05 -12.99
N TRP A 114 20.83 -16.49 -13.18
CA TRP A 114 19.60 -17.03 -12.61
C TRP A 114 18.46 -16.98 -13.61
N ASP A 115 17.65 -18.04 -13.66
CA ASP A 115 16.42 -18.09 -14.47
C ASP A 115 15.22 -17.47 -13.75
N PHE A 116 15.28 -17.38 -12.42
CA PHE A 116 14.21 -16.86 -11.59
C PHE A 116 14.79 -16.09 -10.39
N LEU A 117 14.13 -15.00 -10.02
CA LEU A 117 14.42 -14.20 -8.83
C LEU A 117 13.12 -13.97 -8.07
N TYR A 118 13.11 -14.25 -6.77
CA TYR A 118 12.03 -13.89 -5.87
C TYR A 118 12.56 -13.01 -4.75
N VAL A 119 11.99 -11.81 -4.63
CA VAL A 119 12.36 -10.85 -3.61
C VAL A 119 11.33 -10.91 -2.50
N ASN A 120 11.75 -11.43 -1.36
CA ASN A 120 11.01 -11.39 -0.11
C ASN A 120 12.02 -11.02 0.98
N ASN A 121 11.78 -9.88 1.63
CA ASN A 121 12.65 -9.35 2.67
C ASN A 121 12.69 -10.22 3.95
N GLY A 122 12.08 -11.42 3.91
CA GLY A 122 11.95 -12.36 5.02
C GLY A 122 10.97 -11.87 6.07
N ASN A 123 10.74 -12.68 7.12
CA ASN A 123 9.79 -12.48 8.22
C ASN A 123 8.33 -12.81 7.89
N ALA A 124 7.55 -13.07 8.94
CA ALA A 124 6.18 -13.55 8.83
C ALA A 124 5.24 -12.55 8.11
N TRP A 125 5.46 -11.26 8.31
CA TRP A 125 4.69 -10.20 7.66
C TRP A 125 4.93 -10.18 6.14
N ASN A 126 6.20 -10.21 5.69
CA ASN A 126 6.51 -10.26 4.26
C ASN A 126 6.09 -11.59 3.63
N ASP A 127 6.28 -12.70 4.36
CA ASP A 127 5.91 -14.03 3.89
C ASP A 127 4.40 -14.13 3.60
N TYR A 128 3.57 -13.51 4.45
CA TYR A 128 2.13 -13.41 4.23
C TYR A 128 1.83 -12.55 2.98
N ASN A 129 2.31 -11.31 2.95
CA ASN A 129 1.99 -10.35 1.89
C ASN A 129 2.49 -10.75 0.51
N ARG A 130 3.63 -11.44 0.44
CA ARG A 130 4.24 -11.90 -0.82
C ARG A 130 3.89 -13.35 -1.14
N ASN A 131 2.97 -13.94 -0.38
CA ASN A 131 2.47 -15.30 -0.53
C ASN A 131 3.60 -16.33 -0.66
N TRP A 132 4.56 -16.27 0.27
CA TRP A 132 5.78 -17.08 0.24
C TRP A 132 5.53 -18.57 0.18
N THR A 133 4.46 -19.04 0.84
CA THR A 133 4.05 -20.44 0.79
C THR A 133 3.78 -20.90 -0.64
N VAL A 134 2.99 -20.13 -1.41
CA VAL A 134 2.71 -20.46 -2.82
C VAL A 134 3.96 -20.29 -3.67
N ALA A 135 4.73 -19.23 -3.46
CA ALA A 135 5.96 -18.99 -4.20
C ALA A 135 6.96 -20.15 -4.08
N LYS A 136 7.14 -20.72 -2.87
CA LYS A 136 8.00 -21.91 -2.66
C LYS A 136 7.56 -23.11 -3.50
N GLU A 137 6.26 -23.40 -3.54
CA GLU A 137 5.74 -24.54 -4.31
C GLU A 137 5.89 -24.30 -5.81
N CYS A 138 5.65 -23.07 -6.29
CA CYS A 138 5.92 -22.71 -7.67
C CYS A 138 7.42 -22.87 -8.03
N ILE A 139 8.33 -22.42 -7.16
CA ILE A 139 9.78 -22.53 -7.38
C ILE A 139 10.21 -23.98 -7.48
N LYS A 140 9.76 -24.85 -6.57
CA LYS A 140 10.06 -26.29 -6.64
C LYS A 140 9.65 -26.89 -7.98
N ASN A 141 8.40 -26.66 -8.39
CA ASN A 141 7.90 -27.15 -9.68
C ASN A 141 8.72 -26.63 -10.88
N MET A 142 9.22 -25.40 -10.82
CA MET A 142 10.08 -24.85 -11.87
C MET A 142 11.50 -25.43 -11.85
N MET A 143 11.99 -25.92 -10.71
CA MET A 143 13.31 -26.54 -10.58
C MET A 143 13.32 -28.04 -10.95
N ASP A 144 12.16 -28.70 -10.85
CA ASP A 144 11.99 -30.11 -11.23
C ASP A 144 11.71 -30.30 -12.74
N MET A 145 11.59 -29.20 -13.52
CA MET A 145 11.46 -29.17 -14.99
C MET A 145 12.82 -29.08 -15.68
#